data_AF-A0A0C3F7G6-F1
#
_entry.id   AF-A0A0C3F7G6-F1
#
_cell.length_a   1.000
_cell.length_b   1.000
_cell.length_c   1.000
_cell.angle_alpha   90.00
_cell.angle_beta   90.00
_cell.angle_gamma   90.00
#
_symmetry.space_group_name_H-M   'P 1'
#
loop_
_entity.id
_entity.type
_entity.pdbx_description
1 polymer ?
#
loop_
_entity_poly.entity_id
_entity_poly.type
_entity_poly.pdbx_seq_one_letter_code
_entity_poly.pdbx_strand_id
1 'polypeptide(L)'
;MNNIPTGVQAFAVKANDCNNAVLQYCYNTGEMGIWWWPWNGGSRLGPSQIQDHRETHDMLGPGCICPMVYPSGPNFVEAAIFMLTDGPLVGQYVAGCARNKCGYLVPMEPIFVHPGVPVKCYAPRLPNEPAPPRVFHISENGSLHAILGPESIDTNERTNLSDLVPDINLLDHVLEIDAPDLVPRRQLGPSIRSAHKGVNLLLNLLDSRVHLGVTKVEFCRLFVKCDCGYIMTRRALRDHACGEGEIERVQMDLTEEE
;
A
#
# COMPACT_ATOMS: atom_id res chain seq x y z
N MET A 1 -4.14 11.61 23.95
CA MET A 1 -4.03 12.17 22.60
C MET A 1 -2.57 12.05 22.18
N ASN A 2 -2.25 11.20 21.22
CA ASN A 2 -0.86 11.00 20.79
C ASN A 2 -0.41 12.23 20.00
N ASN A 3 0.70 12.86 20.40
CA ASN A 3 1.29 13.98 19.67
C ASN A 3 1.75 13.48 18.29
N ILE A 4 0.99 13.81 17.25
CA ILE A 4 1.38 13.55 15.87
C ILE A 4 2.54 14.52 15.53
N PRO A 5 3.66 14.04 14.96
CA PRO A 5 4.75 14.93 14.57
C PRO A 5 4.26 16.04 13.63
N THR A 6 4.75 17.27 13.80
CA THR A 6 4.30 18.45 13.03
C THR A 6 4.36 18.23 11.52
N GLY A 7 5.38 17.51 11.02
CA GLY A 7 5.48 17.17 9.59
C GLY A 7 4.38 16.24 9.10
N VAL A 8 3.96 15.27 9.92
CA VAL A 8 2.84 14.37 9.60
C VAL A 8 1.52 15.16 9.54
N GLN A 9 1.34 16.11 10.47
CA GLN A 9 0.13 16.94 10.49
C GLN A 9 0.04 17.85 9.26
N ALA A 10 1.17 18.42 8.80
CA ALA A 10 1.20 19.20 7.57
C ALA A 10 0.76 18.39 6.35
N PHE A 11 1.19 17.12 6.24
CA PHE A 11 0.74 16.24 5.17
C PHE A 11 -0.74 15.84 5.28
N ALA A 12 -1.23 15.58 6.50
CA ALA A 12 -2.63 15.27 6.74
C ALA A 12 -3.55 16.43 6.35
N VAL A 13 -3.20 17.66 6.75
CA VAL A 13 -3.92 18.88 6.36
C VAL A 13 -3.87 19.06 4.85
N LYS A 14 -2.69 18.92 4.23
CA LYS A 14 -2.54 19.02 2.76
C LYS A 14 -3.42 18.00 2.02
N ALA A 15 -3.52 16.77 2.51
CA ALA A 15 -4.36 15.74 1.92
C ALA A 15 -5.85 16.08 2.05
N ASN A 16 -6.28 16.53 3.24
CA ASN A 16 -7.67 16.87 3.54
C ASN A 16 -8.17 18.11 2.77
N ASP A 17 -7.31 19.11 2.60
CA ASP A 17 -7.68 20.39 1.98
C ASP A 17 -7.57 20.36 0.44
N CYS A 18 -7.00 19.30 -0.13
CA CYS A 18 -6.89 19.12 -1.58
C CYS A 18 -8.25 18.70 -2.16
N ASN A 19 -8.87 19.57 -2.93
CA ASN A 19 -10.23 19.39 -3.45
C ASN A 19 -10.31 19.03 -4.95
N ASN A 20 -9.16 18.89 -5.62
CA ASN A 20 -9.07 18.60 -7.05
C ASN A 20 -8.32 17.30 -7.38
N ALA A 21 -7.73 16.63 -6.38
CA ALA A 21 -7.07 15.35 -6.52
C ALA A 21 -7.02 14.63 -5.16
N VAL A 22 -7.04 13.30 -5.20
CA VAL A 22 -6.71 12.50 -4.01
C VAL A 22 -5.18 12.47 -3.92
N LEU A 23 -4.63 12.94 -2.81
CA LEU A 23 -3.19 12.90 -2.56
C LEU A 23 -2.83 11.65 -1.77
N GLN A 24 -1.75 10.97 -2.11
CA GLN A 24 -1.20 9.83 -1.39
C GLN A 24 0.24 10.08 -0.95
N TYR A 25 0.67 9.48 0.15
CA TYR A 25 2.05 9.58 0.60
C TYR A 25 2.96 8.62 -0.19
N CYS A 26 4.05 9.15 -0.75
CA CYS A 26 5.08 8.38 -1.43
C CYS A 26 6.30 8.25 -0.53
N TYR A 27 6.54 7.06 0.03
CA TYR A 27 7.67 6.83 0.93
C TYR A 27 9.04 7.07 0.28
N ASN A 28 9.18 6.75 -1.01
CA ASN A 28 10.46 6.88 -1.71
C ASN A 28 10.88 8.35 -1.91
N THR A 29 9.92 9.24 -2.11
CA THR A 29 10.20 10.69 -2.28
C THR A 29 10.03 11.46 -0.97
N GLY A 30 9.31 10.92 0.00
CA GLY A 30 8.93 11.64 1.22
C GLY A 30 7.90 12.74 0.97
N GLU A 31 7.17 12.67 -0.15
CA GLU A 31 6.24 13.72 -0.59
C GLU A 31 4.82 13.17 -0.84
N MET A 32 3.85 14.08 -0.96
CA MET A 32 2.49 13.74 -1.41
C MET A 32 2.45 13.71 -2.94
N GLY A 33 2.18 12.54 -3.49
CA GLY A 33 1.89 12.34 -4.90
C GLY A 33 0.40 12.29 -5.17
N ILE A 34 0.02 12.38 -6.44
CA ILE A 34 -1.36 12.18 -6.89
C ILE A 34 -1.66 10.67 -6.88
N TRP A 35 -2.82 10.31 -6.33
CA TRP A 35 -3.44 9.02 -6.58
C TRP A 35 -4.43 9.16 -7.74
N TRP A 36 -4.30 8.28 -8.72
CA TRP A 36 -5.05 8.36 -9.96
C TRP A 36 -6.43 7.74 -9.79
N TRP A 37 -7.47 8.55 -10.00
CA TRP A 37 -8.85 8.12 -9.86
C TRP A 37 -9.22 7.07 -10.93
N PRO A 38 -9.88 5.96 -10.58
CA PRO A 38 -10.17 4.90 -11.54
C PRO A 38 -11.22 5.32 -12.58
N TRP A 39 -10.94 4.95 -13.83
CA TRP A 39 -11.77 5.21 -15.00
C TRP A 39 -12.13 3.90 -15.72
N ASN A 40 -13.40 3.75 -16.09
CA ASN A 40 -13.93 2.51 -16.68
C ASN A 40 -14.05 2.51 -18.21
N GLY A 41 -13.47 3.51 -18.88
CA GLY A 41 -13.53 3.66 -20.33
C GLY A 41 -14.60 4.65 -20.82
N GLY A 42 -15.54 5.07 -19.96
CA GLY A 42 -16.53 6.10 -20.30
C GLY A 42 -16.77 7.13 -19.19
N SER A 43 -16.52 6.78 -17.94
CA SER A 43 -16.70 7.67 -16.79
C SER A 43 -15.73 7.35 -15.65
N ARG A 44 -15.57 8.32 -14.76
CA ARG A 44 -14.96 8.10 -13.44
C ARG A 44 -15.87 7.19 -12.62
N LEU A 45 -15.28 6.25 -11.90
CA LEU A 45 -16.03 5.45 -10.93
C LEU A 45 -16.39 6.28 -9.71
N GLY A 46 -17.63 6.14 -9.22
CA GLY A 46 -18.02 6.75 -7.94
C GLY A 46 -17.28 6.08 -6.77
N PRO A 47 -17.10 6.78 -5.62
CA PRO A 47 -16.37 6.24 -4.47
C PRO A 47 -16.84 4.85 -4.01
N SER A 48 -18.14 4.59 -4.04
CA SER A 48 -18.74 3.29 -3.68
C SER A 48 -18.32 2.14 -4.59
N GLN A 49 -17.94 2.43 -5.84
CA GLN A 49 -17.58 1.42 -6.85
C GLN A 49 -16.08 1.10 -6.85
N ILE A 50 -15.27 1.88 -6.12
CA ILE A 50 -13.80 1.77 -6.17
C ILE A 50 -13.33 0.44 -5.54
N GLN A 51 -13.99 -0.03 -4.49
CA GLN A 51 -13.65 -1.30 -3.85
C GLN A 51 -13.88 -2.48 -4.81
N ASP A 52 -15.05 -2.55 -5.44
CA ASP A 52 -15.37 -3.61 -6.42
C ASP A 52 -14.41 -3.57 -7.63
N HIS A 53 -14.02 -2.37 -8.07
CA HIS A 53 -13.04 -2.21 -9.14
C HIS A 53 -11.66 -2.73 -8.73
N ARG A 54 -11.23 -2.46 -7.49
CA ARG A 54 -9.95 -2.94 -6.93
C ARG A 54 -9.85 -4.46 -6.86
N GLU A 55 -10.97 -5.14 -6.66
CA GLU A 55 -11.04 -6.61 -6.66
C GLU A 55 -10.76 -7.20 -8.04
N THR A 56 -11.19 -6.51 -9.09
CA THR A 56 -11.15 -7.01 -10.48
C THR A 56 -10.04 -6.42 -11.33
N HIS A 57 -9.45 -5.30 -10.93
CA HIS A 57 -8.42 -4.57 -11.68
C HIS A 57 -7.14 -4.43 -10.87
N ASP A 58 -6.01 -4.35 -11.58
CA ASP A 58 -4.68 -4.17 -11.00
C ASP A 58 -4.52 -2.75 -10.44
N MET A 59 -5.09 -2.55 -9.26
CA MET A 59 -5.21 -1.28 -8.57
C MET A 59 -5.07 -1.47 -7.07
N LEU A 60 -4.56 -0.44 -6.40
CA LEU A 60 -4.63 -0.25 -4.95
C LEU A 60 -5.29 1.12 -4.66
N GLY A 61 -5.89 1.24 -3.48
CA GLY A 61 -6.32 2.49 -2.90
C GLY A 61 -5.16 3.44 -2.59
N PRO A 62 -5.45 4.68 -2.19
CA PRO A 62 -4.42 5.68 -1.92
C PRO A 62 -3.59 5.31 -0.69
N GLY A 63 -2.29 5.61 -0.73
CA GLY A 63 -1.40 5.41 0.41
C GLY A 63 -1.56 6.49 1.49
N CYS A 64 -1.78 6.09 2.74
CA CYS A 64 -1.83 7.00 3.89
C CYS A 64 -0.41 7.35 4.41
N ILE A 65 -0.33 8.26 5.39
CA ILE A 65 0.92 8.82 5.93
C ILE A 65 1.58 7.91 7.00
N CYS A 66 1.00 6.74 7.29
CA CYS A 66 1.56 5.80 8.28
C CYS A 66 3.05 5.44 8.08
N PRO A 67 3.59 5.29 6.85
CA PRO A 67 5.02 5.03 6.66
C PRO A 67 5.93 6.12 7.23
N MET A 68 5.45 7.37 7.36
CA MET A 68 6.17 8.46 8.01
C MET A 68 6.07 8.39 9.54
N VAL A 69 4.93 7.96 10.08
CA VAL A 69 4.69 7.85 11.53
C VAL A 69 5.43 6.65 12.13
N TYR A 70 5.51 5.56 11.37
CA TYR A 70 6.11 4.30 11.80
C TYR A 70 7.19 3.87 10.79
N PRO A 71 8.41 4.45 10.86
CA PRO A 71 9.47 4.18 9.88
C PRO A 71 9.98 2.72 9.87
N SER A 72 9.73 1.97 10.94
CA SER A 72 10.01 0.53 11.03
C SER A 72 8.92 -0.34 10.37
N GLY A 73 7.80 0.26 9.97
CA GLY A 73 6.68 -0.40 9.31
C GLY A 73 6.87 -0.54 7.80
N PRO A 74 5.79 -0.92 7.08
CA PRO A 74 5.85 -1.02 5.62
C PRO A 74 5.95 0.36 4.97
N ASN A 75 6.65 0.42 3.84
CA ASN A 75 6.83 1.64 3.03
C ASN A 75 5.53 2.11 2.35
N PHE A 76 4.50 1.28 2.33
CA PHE A 76 3.18 1.62 1.83
C PHE A 76 2.12 1.07 2.79
N VAL A 77 1.16 1.91 3.16
CA VAL A 77 -0.01 1.53 3.94
C VAL A 77 -1.22 2.09 3.23
N GLU A 78 -2.02 1.20 2.66
CA GLU A 78 -3.24 1.57 1.95
C GLU A 78 -4.26 2.18 2.92
N ALA A 79 -4.90 3.27 2.50
CA ALA A 79 -6.02 3.88 3.20
C ALA A 79 -7.30 3.05 2.98
N ALA A 80 -8.17 3.03 3.99
CA ALA A 80 -9.52 2.53 3.82
C ALA A 80 -10.33 3.56 3.00
N ILE A 81 -11.20 3.08 2.12
CA ILE A 81 -12.23 3.90 1.47
C ILE A 81 -13.57 3.47 2.05
N PHE A 82 -14.21 4.36 2.80
CA PHE A 82 -15.40 4.04 3.60
C PHE A 82 -16.30 5.27 3.76
N MET A 83 -17.56 5.05 4.13
CA MET A 83 -18.51 6.13 4.40
C MET A 83 -18.42 6.57 5.86
N LEU A 84 -18.34 7.87 6.11
CA LEU A 84 -18.34 8.41 7.46
C LEU A 84 -19.75 8.32 8.08
N THR A 85 -19.80 7.85 9.32
CA THR A 85 -21.03 7.69 10.10
C THR A 85 -21.24 8.81 11.12
N ASP A 86 -20.24 9.67 11.31
CA ASP A 86 -20.26 10.78 12.26
C ASP A 86 -19.48 12.00 11.74
N GLY A 87 -19.62 13.11 12.46
CA GLY A 87 -18.90 14.35 12.16
C GLY A 87 -19.47 15.15 10.98
N PRO A 88 -18.73 16.18 10.51
CA PRO A 88 -19.21 17.14 9.52
C PRO A 88 -19.34 16.56 8.10
N LEU A 89 -18.74 15.41 7.84
CA LEU A 89 -18.75 14.72 6.55
C LEU A 89 -19.59 13.44 6.61
N VAL A 90 -20.54 13.34 7.54
CA VAL A 90 -21.43 12.16 7.64
C VAL A 90 -22.15 11.89 6.33
N GLY A 91 -22.22 10.61 5.95
CA GLY A 91 -22.82 10.15 4.70
C GLY A 91 -21.94 10.30 3.46
N GLN A 92 -20.72 10.82 3.62
CA GLN A 92 -19.73 10.97 2.54
C GLN A 92 -18.65 9.89 2.64
N TYR A 93 -18.19 9.40 1.49
CA TYR A 93 -17.03 8.55 1.32
C TYR A 93 -15.74 9.34 1.52
N VAL A 94 -14.86 8.76 2.31
CA VAL A 94 -13.53 9.29 2.55
C VAL A 94 -12.50 8.22 2.29
N ALA A 95 -11.31 8.64 1.85
CA ALA A 95 -10.12 7.83 1.96
C ALA A 95 -9.40 8.19 3.25
N GLY A 96 -9.33 7.27 4.21
CA GLY A 96 -8.81 7.53 5.55
C GLY A 96 -7.82 6.48 6.04
N CYS A 97 -6.96 6.87 6.99
CA CYS A 97 -6.07 5.94 7.67
C CYS A 97 -6.88 4.85 8.36
N ALA A 98 -6.78 3.59 7.91
CA ALA A 98 -7.54 2.46 8.44
C ALA A 98 -7.45 2.31 9.98
N ARG A 99 -6.30 2.65 10.56
CA ARG A 99 -6.02 2.58 12.01
C ARG A 99 -6.35 3.87 12.77
N ASN A 100 -6.75 4.92 12.07
CA ASN A 100 -6.96 6.26 12.60
C ASN A 100 -5.77 6.79 13.44
N LYS A 101 -4.54 6.64 12.93
CA LYS A 101 -3.30 7.02 13.65
C LYS A 101 -2.52 8.18 13.04
N CYS A 102 -2.48 8.29 11.70
CA CYS A 102 -1.66 9.30 11.03
C CYS A 102 -2.42 10.56 10.60
N GLY A 103 -3.74 10.64 10.89
CA GLY A 103 -4.56 11.80 10.52
C GLY A 103 -4.89 11.93 9.03
N TYR A 104 -4.40 11.02 8.18
CA TYR A 104 -4.75 11.00 6.76
C TYR A 104 -6.26 10.78 6.59
N LEU A 105 -6.93 11.76 5.98
CA LEU A 105 -8.36 11.76 5.66
C LEU A 105 -8.55 12.65 4.42
N VAL A 106 -9.19 12.11 3.39
CA VAL A 106 -9.44 12.82 2.13
C VAL A 106 -10.93 12.68 1.78
N PRO A 107 -11.70 13.79 1.77
CA PRO A 107 -13.09 13.79 1.31
C PRO A 107 -13.18 13.47 -0.19
N MET A 108 -13.88 12.40 -0.57
CA MET A 108 -13.88 11.94 -1.96
C MET A 108 -15.02 12.54 -2.79
N GLU A 109 -16.19 12.81 -2.23
CA GLU A 109 -17.34 13.39 -2.93
C GLU A 109 -17.02 14.73 -3.62
N PRO A 110 -16.40 15.72 -2.94
CA PRO A 110 -16.10 17.00 -3.57
C PRO A 110 -15.12 16.86 -4.74
N ILE A 111 -14.17 15.93 -4.61
CA ILE A 111 -13.18 15.64 -5.65
C ILE A 111 -13.87 14.96 -6.83
N PHE A 112 -14.74 13.97 -6.59
CA PHE A 112 -15.42 13.22 -7.66
C PHE A 112 -16.20 14.13 -8.63
N VAL A 113 -16.83 15.20 -8.14
CA VAL A 113 -17.56 16.14 -9.00
C VAL A 113 -16.66 17.20 -9.64
N HIS A 114 -15.43 17.37 -9.16
CA HIS A 114 -14.51 18.38 -9.67
C HIS A 114 -14.08 18.07 -11.12
N PRO A 115 -14.11 19.03 -12.05
CA PRO A 115 -13.54 18.86 -13.39
C PRO A 115 -12.03 18.68 -13.35
N GLY A 116 -11.47 17.85 -14.23
CA GLY A 116 -10.01 17.72 -14.37
C GLY A 116 -9.31 16.88 -13.31
N VAL A 117 -10.04 16.11 -12.49
CA VAL A 117 -9.41 15.13 -11.59
C VAL A 117 -8.56 14.16 -12.42
N PRO A 118 -7.30 13.92 -12.02
CA PRO A 118 -6.43 12.95 -12.68
C PRO A 118 -7.02 11.55 -12.63
N VAL A 119 -7.13 10.91 -13.80
CA VAL A 119 -7.74 9.58 -13.96
C VAL A 119 -6.79 8.58 -14.59
N LYS A 120 -7.00 7.30 -14.31
CA LYS A 120 -6.27 6.19 -14.92
C LYS A 120 -7.21 5.02 -15.22
N CYS A 121 -7.07 4.45 -16.41
CA CYS A 121 -7.62 3.14 -16.73
C CYS A 121 -6.69 2.07 -16.17
N TYR A 122 -7.16 1.29 -15.19
CA TYR A 122 -6.41 0.17 -14.67
C TYR A 122 -6.68 -1.08 -15.52
N ALA A 123 -5.66 -1.92 -15.71
CA ALA A 123 -5.85 -3.16 -16.43
C ALA A 123 -6.65 -4.15 -15.57
N PRO A 124 -7.49 -5.01 -16.16
CA PRO A 124 -8.06 -6.14 -15.44
C PRO A 124 -6.95 -7.02 -14.86
N ARG A 125 -7.21 -7.64 -13.70
CA ARG A 125 -6.32 -8.67 -13.15
C ARG A 125 -6.26 -9.87 -14.07
N LEU A 126 -5.13 -10.57 -14.05
CA LEU A 126 -5.01 -11.81 -14.81
C LEU A 126 -5.93 -12.90 -14.23
N PRO A 127 -6.37 -13.87 -15.04
CA PRO A 127 -7.11 -15.02 -14.52
C PRO A 127 -6.34 -15.70 -13.37
N ASN A 128 -7.00 -15.93 -12.24
CA ASN A 128 -6.46 -16.51 -11.01
C ASN A 128 -5.46 -15.65 -10.23
N GLU A 129 -5.26 -14.39 -10.61
CA GLU A 129 -4.51 -13.45 -9.78
C GLU A 129 -5.35 -13.04 -8.55
N PRO A 130 -4.88 -13.28 -7.32
CA PRO A 130 -5.67 -12.95 -6.14
C PRO A 130 -5.82 -11.44 -5.98
N ALA A 131 -7.04 -10.99 -5.64
CA ALA A 131 -7.27 -9.63 -5.24
C ALA A 131 -6.53 -9.32 -3.92
N PRO A 132 -5.99 -8.10 -3.75
CA PRO A 132 -5.45 -7.67 -2.47
C PRO A 132 -6.55 -7.66 -1.39
N PRO A 133 -6.23 -7.99 -0.12
CA PRO A 133 -7.20 -7.97 0.98
C PRO A 133 -7.91 -6.62 1.07
N ARG A 134 -9.21 -6.63 1.39
CA ARG A 134 -9.98 -5.40 1.62
C ARG A 134 -9.45 -4.67 2.85
N VAL A 135 -9.35 -3.35 2.75
CA VAL A 135 -8.89 -2.48 3.83
C VAL A 135 -10.09 -1.86 4.51
N PHE A 136 -10.35 -2.28 5.75
CA PHE A 136 -11.42 -1.76 6.59
C PHE A 136 -10.91 -0.66 7.53
N HIS A 137 -11.70 0.39 7.71
CA HIS A 137 -11.47 1.37 8.75
C HIS A 137 -11.91 0.85 10.11
N ILE A 138 -11.25 1.27 11.18
CA ILE A 138 -11.57 0.85 12.55
C ILE A 138 -13.04 1.10 12.95
N SER A 139 -13.70 2.11 12.38
CA SER A 139 -15.13 2.37 12.62
C SER A 139 -16.05 1.32 11.99
N GLU A 140 -15.61 0.64 10.92
CA GLU A 140 -16.40 -0.38 10.23
C GLU A 140 -16.34 -1.74 10.96
N ASN A 141 -15.29 -1.98 11.77
CA ASN A 141 -15.12 -3.23 12.49
C ASN A 141 -16.21 -3.50 13.54
N GLY A 142 -16.82 -2.45 14.11
CA GLY A 142 -17.96 -2.60 15.02
C GLY A 142 -19.24 -3.05 14.32
N SER A 143 -19.37 -2.80 13.01
CA SER A 143 -20.54 -3.18 12.21
C SER A 143 -20.46 -4.60 11.66
N LEU A 144 -19.28 -5.21 11.57
CA LEU A 144 -19.11 -6.61 11.16
C LEU A 144 -19.81 -7.59 12.11
N HIS A 145 -19.87 -7.27 13.41
CA HIS A 145 -20.59 -8.06 14.41
C HIS A 145 -22.13 -7.93 14.31
N ALA A 146 -22.62 -6.94 13.55
CA ALA A 146 -24.05 -6.74 13.30
C ALA A 146 -24.53 -7.36 11.97
N ILE A 147 -23.61 -7.69 11.05
CA ILE A 147 -23.91 -8.29 9.74
C ILE A 147 -23.94 -9.83 9.82
N LEU A 148 -23.14 -10.42 10.72
CA LEU A 148 -23.30 -11.82 11.13
C LEU A 148 -24.44 -11.88 12.16
N GLY A 149 -25.68 -12.03 11.68
CA GLY A 149 -26.86 -12.15 12.54
C GLY A 149 -26.72 -13.27 13.57
N PRO A 150 -27.48 -13.23 14.69
CA PRO A 150 -27.44 -14.28 15.69
C PRO A 150 -28.02 -15.56 15.07
N GLU A 151 -27.17 -16.57 14.83
CA GLU A 151 -27.69 -17.92 14.66
C GLU A 151 -28.44 -18.29 15.94
N SER A 152 -29.69 -18.68 15.74
CA SER A 152 -30.70 -19.06 16.72
C SER A 152 -30.15 -19.96 17.82
N ILE A 153 -30.04 -19.43 19.03
CA ILE A 153 -30.07 -20.25 20.25
C ILE A 153 -31.46 -20.08 20.85
N ASP A 154 -32.22 -21.17 20.76
CA ASP A 154 -33.54 -21.36 21.33
C ASP A 154 -33.50 -21.08 22.83
N THR A 155 -34.17 -20.01 23.28
CA THR A 155 -34.25 -19.66 24.69
C THR A 155 -35.33 -20.48 25.37
N ASN A 156 -34.96 -21.66 25.88
CA ASN A 156 -35.69 -22.25 26.98
C ASN A 156 -34.79 -23.14 27.82
N GLU A 157 -34.01 -22.53 28.74
CA GLU A 157 -33.85 -23.02 30.11
C GLU A 157 -32.99 -22.04 30.90
N ARG A 158 -33.59 -21.50 31.97
CA ARG A 158 -32.89 -20.70 32.99
C ARG A 158 -31.94 -21.61 33.76
N THR A 159 -30.65 -21.47 33.53
CA THR A 159 -29.64 -21.85 34.52
C THR A 159 -28.65 -20.71 34.70
N ASN A 160 -28.34 -20.42 35.96
CA ASN A 160 -27.60 -19.25 36.42
C ASN A 160 -26.18 -19.23 35.83
N LEU A 161 -25.91 -18.21 35.01
CA LEU A 161 -24.62 -17.93 34.40
C LEU A 161 -23.71 -17.14 35.37
N SER A 162 -23.47 -17.68 36.56
CA SER A 162 -22.43 -17.19 37.49
C SER A 162 -21.33 -18.21 37.77
N ASP A 163 -21.52 -19.47 37.38
CA ASP A 163 -20.71 -20.57 37.92
C ASP A 163 -19.79 -21.25 36.86
N LEU A 164 -19.66 -20.70 35.64
CA LEU A 164 -18.82 -21.29 34.58
C LEU A 164 -17.87 -20.32 33.84
N VAL A 165 -17.57 -19.14 34.40
CA VAL A 165 -16.53 -18.27 33.84
C VAL A 165 -15.42 -18.10 34.88
N PRO A 166 -14.22 -18.68 34.68
CA PRO A 166 -13.08 -18.24 35.47
C PRO A 166 -12.72 -16.81 35.06
N ASP A 167 -12.43 -15.98 36.05
CA ASP A 167 -11.95 -14.60 35.91
C ASP A 167 -10.99 -14.42 34.72
N ILE A 168 -11.44 -13.73 33.68
CA ILE A 168 -10.56 -13.14 32.68
C ILE A 168 -10.95 -11.68 32.55
N ASN A 169 -10.06 -10.81 33.05
CA ASN A 169 -10.06 -9.37 32.80
C ASN A 169 -10.01 -9.09 31.28
N LEU A 170 -11.18 -9.03 30.64
CA LEU A 170 -11.33 -8.75 29.21
C LEU A 170 -11.41 -7.24 28.92
N LEU A 171 -10.55 -6.44 29.57
CA LEU A 171 -10.38 -5.02 29.27
C LEU A 171 -8.92 -4.61 29.03
N ASP A 172 -7.98 -5.55 29.09
CA ASP A 172 -6.54 -5.34 28.81
C ASP A 172 -5.98 -6.18 27.63
N HIS A 173 -6.85 -6.76 26.79
CA HIS A 173 -6.43 -7.41 25.53
C HIS A 173 -6.65 -6.55 24.27
N VAL A 174 -6.85 -5.25 24.46
CA VAL A 174 -6.58 -4.28 23.39
C VAL A 174 -5.06 -4.09 23.37
N LEU A 175 -4.42 -4.31 22.21
CA LEU A 175 -2.99 -4.16 21.89
C LEU A 175 -2.18 -5.46 21.87
N GLU A 176 -2.44 -6.33 20.89
CA GLU A 176 -1.39 -7.03 20.12
C GLU A 176 -2.05 -7.74 18.92
N ILE A 177 -2.53 -6.94 17.96
CA ILE A 177 -2.53 -7.41 16.57
C ILE A 177 -1.28 -6.79 15.94
N ASP A 178 -0.14 -7.33 16.34
CA ASP A 178 0.89 -7.62 15.35
C ASP A 178 0.25 -8.62 14.38
N ALA A 179 -0.46 -8.12 13.37
CA ALA A 179 -0.72 -8.85 12.15
C ALA A 179 0.33 -8.40 11.13
N PRO A 180 1.54 -8.98 11.15
CA PRO A 180 2.41 -8.92 9.99
C PRO A 180 1.83 -9.60 8.75
N ASP A 181 0.71 -10.35 8.88
CA ASP A 181 0.23 -11.30 7.88
C ASP A 181 -1.11 -10.96 7.19
N LEU A 182 -1.67 -9.76 7.40
CA LEU A 182 -2.90 -9.32 6.67
C LEU A 182 -2.67 -8.17 5.67
N VAL A 183 -1.43 -7.69 5.57
CA VAL A 183 -0.94 -7.10 4.31
C VAL A 183 -0.42 -8.27 3.49
N PRO A 184 -0.56 -8.33 2.16
CA PRO A 184 0.25 -9.22 1.34
C PRO A 184 1.74 -8.93 1.58
N ARG A 185 2.32 -9.57 2.60
CA ARG A 185 3.73 -9.89 2.64
C ARG A 185 3.93 -10.85 1.48
N ARG A 186 4.45 -10.36 0.36
CA ARG A 186 5.45 -11.20 -0.31
C ARG A 186 6.56 -11.40 0.71
N GLN A 187 6.57 -12.58 1.33
CA GLN A 187 7.68 -13.01 2.16
C GLN A 187 8.96 -12.91 1.32
N LEU A 188 9.75 -11.85 1.53
CA LEU A 188 11.17 -12.07 1.70
C LEU A 188 11.34 -12.49 3.16
N GLY A 189 12.00 -13.63 3.34
CA GLY A 189 12.25 -14.27 4.64
C GLY A 189 13.09 -13.42 5.61
N PRO A 190 13.52 -14.02 6.73
CA PRO A 190 13.73 -13.34 7.99
C PRO A 190 14.93 -12.38 7.98
N SER A 191 14.77 -11.35 8.81
CA SER A 191 15.75 -10.34 9.18
C SER A 191 17.10 -10.95 9.56
N ILE A 192 18.11 -10.74 8.72
CA ILE A 192 19.52 -10.76 9.12
C ILE A 192 20.17 -9.52 8.51
N ARG A 193 20.90 -8.82 9.38
CA ARG A 193 21.76 -7.66 9.08
C ARG A 193 22.61 -7.92 7.83
N SER A 194 22.79 -6.86 7.04
CA SER A 194 23.87 -6.69 6.04
C SER A 194 23.77 -7.46 4.72
N ALA A 195 24.03 -6.69 3.66
CA ALA A 195 24.59 -7.09 2.37
C ALA A 195 23.71 -7.88 1.37
N HIS A 196 23.60 -7.30 0.16
CA HIS A 196 23.11 -7.89 -1.08
C HIS A 196 21.59 -8.10 -1.22
N LYS A 197 20.87 -7.04 -1.64
CA LYS A 197 19.62 -7.22 -2.40
C LYS A 197 19.93 -8.15 -3.59
N GLY A 198 19.27 -9.31 -3.65
CA GLY A 198 19.51 -10.33 -4.68
C GLY A 198 19.12 -9.84 -6.07
N VAL A 199 19.83 -10.36 -7.10
CA VAL A 199 19.65 -10.04 -8.52
C VAL A 199 18.17 -10.14 -8.96
N ASN A 200 17.43 -11.11 -8.45
CA ASN A 200 16.02 -11.33 -8.82
C ASN A 200 15.08 -10.20 -8.37
N LEU A 201 15.35 -9.56 -7.22
CA LEU A 201 14.54 -8.43 -6.75
C LEU A 201 14.72 -7.22 -7.67
N LEU A 202 15.93 -7.02 -8.16
CA LEU A 202 16.25 -5.90 -9.04
C LEU A 202 15.75 -6.15 -10.48
N LEU A 203 15.75 -7.40 -10.97
CA LEU A 203 15.10 -7.75 -12.24
C LEU A 203 13.59 -7.51 -12.19
N ASN A 204 12.93 -7.89 -11.09
CA ASN A 204 11.51 -7.61 -10.89
C ASN A 204 11.19 -6.10 -10.82
N LEU A 205 12.15 -5.25 -10.43
CA LEU A 205 12.00 -3.80 -10.44
C LEU A 205 12.14 -3.21 -11.86
N LEU A 206 12.95 -3.82 -12.73
CA LEU A 206 13.05 -3.40 -14.14
C LEU A 206 11.78 -3.71 -14.92
N ASP A 207 11.15 -4.86 -14.64
CA ASP A 207 9.91 -5.29 -15.28
C ASP A 207 8.64 -4.74 -14.59
N SER A 208 8.80 -3.94 -13.51
CA SER A 208 7.68 -3.38 -12.75
C SER A 208 6.98 -2.26 -13.50
N ARG A 209 5.69 -2.47 -13.79
CA ARG A 209 4.80 -1.44 -14.38
C ARG A 209 4.34 -0.39 -13.37
N VAL A 210 4.50 -0.64 -12.08
CA VAL A 210 3.90 0.17 -10.98
C VAL A 210 4.93 1.09 -10.31
N HIS A 211 6.21 0.69 -10.31
CA HIS A 211 7.33 1.50 -9.84
C HIS A 211 8.39 1.54 -10.93
N LEU A 212 8.33 2.56 -11.78
CA LEU A 212 9.29 2.72 -12.88
C LEU A 212 10.67 3.04 -12.32
N GLY A 213 11.62 2.14 -12.58
CA GLY A 213 13.05 2.43 -12.51
C GLY A 213 13.78 1.77 -11.34
N VAL A 214 14.99 1.29 -11.65
CA VAL A 214 16.04 0.99 -10.69
C VAL A 214 16.95 2.21 -10.56
N THR A 215 17.50 2.45 -9.38
CA THR A 215 18.50 3.54 -9.22
C THR A 215 19.77 3.23 -10.03
N LYS A 216 20.56 4.25 -10.42
CA LYS A 216 21.86 4.07 -11.12
C LYS A 216 22.76 3.05 -10.42
N VAL A 217 22.82 3.12 -9.08
CA VAL A 217 23.61 2.18 -8.26
C VAL A 217 23.08 0.75 -8.37
N GLU A 218 21.76 0.57 -8.40
CA GLU A 218 21.11 -0.73 -8.54
C GLU A 218 21.24 -1.30 -9.96
N PHE A 219 21.19 -0.44 -10.97
CA PHE A 219 21.44 -0.81 -12.36
C PHE A 219 22.88 -1.31 -12.56
N CYS A 220 23.88 -0.55 -12.12
CA CYS A 220 25.29 -0.93 -12.23
C CYS A 220 25.66 -2.16 -11.37
N ARG A 221 24.82 -2.53 -10.39
CA ARG A 221 24.95 -3.80 -9.67
C ARG A 221 24.54 -5.00 -10.53
N LEU A 222 23.49 -4.85 -11.33
CA LEU A 222 22.96 -5.93 -12.16
C LEU A 222 23.70 -6.11 -13.48
N PHE A 223 23.98 -4.98 -14.13
CA PHE A 223 24.53 -4.93 -15.45
C PHE A 223 26.01 -4.58 -15.41
N VAL A 224 26.70 -5.02 -16.45
CA VAL A 224 28.10 -4.74 -16.71
C VAL A 224 28.24 -4.50 -18.21
N LYS A 225 29.09 -3.54 -18.58
CA LYS A 225 29.49 -3.30 -19.96
C LYS A 225 30.74 -4.15 -20.22
N CYS A 226 30.68 -5.03 -21.20
CA CYS A 226 31.83 -5.79 -21.66
C CYS A 226 32.70 -4.93 -22.58
N ASP A 227 33.97 -5.29 -22.75
CA ASP A 227 34.92 -4.56 -23.63
C ASP A 227 34.48 -4.54 -25.10
N CYS A 228 33.68 -5.53 -25.52
CA CYS A 228 33.04 -5.53 -26.84
C CYS A 228 31.90 -4.49 -26.97
N GLY A 229 31.59 -3.74 -25.92
CA GLY A 229 30.59 -2.67 -25.90
C GLY A 229 29.19 -3.10 -25.45
N TYR A 230 28.89 -4.39 -25.37
CA TYR A 230 27.58 -4.87 -24.94
C TYR A 230 27.34 -4.69 -23.44
N ILE A 231 26.14 -4.22 -23.08
CA ILE A 231 25.64 -4.17 -21.71
C ILE A 231 24.81 -5.42 -21.46
N MET A 232 25.18 -6.21 -20.45
CA MET A 232 24.48 -7.46 -20.12
C MET A 232 24.50 -7.72 -18.62
N THR A 233 23.70 -8.68 -18.17
CA THR A 233 23.74 -9.09 -16.76
C THR A 233 25.10 -9.71 -16.44
N ARG A 234 25.57 -9.56 -15.20
CA ARG A 234 26.82 -10.19 -14.75
C ARG A 234 26.83 -11.72 -14.91
N ARG A 235 25.66 -12.35 -14.90
CA ARG A 235 25.51 -13.78 -15.17
C ARG A 235 25.80 -14.07 -16.66
N ALA A 236 25.16 -13.33 -17.56
CA ALA A 236 25.38 -13.48 -19.00
C ALA A 236 26.83 -13.20 -19.42
N LEU A 237 27.53 -12.29 -18.71
CA LEU A 237 28.96 -12.04 -18.98
C LEU A 237 29.84 -13.28 -18.79
N ARG A 238 29.51 -14.18 -17.85
CA ARG A 238 30.30 -15.41 -17.63
C ARG A 238 30.19 -16.39 -18.80
N ASP A 239 29.06 -16.35 -19.48
CA ASP A 239 28.77 -17.20 -20.65
C ASP A 239 29.05 -16.45 -21.97
N HIS A 240 29.54 -15.22 -21.89
CA HIS A 240 29.86 -14.38 -23.04
C HIS A 240 31.29 -14.68 -23.52
N ALA A 241 31.51 -14.69 -24.83
CA ALA A 241 32.78 -15.09 -25.44
C ALA A 241 34.01 -14.28 -24.96
N CYS A 242 33.81 -13.07 -24.46
CA CYS A 242 34.88 -12.24 -23.87
C CYS A 242 35.17 -12.54 -22.38
N GLY A 243 34.50 -13.52 -21.76
CA GLY A 243 34.50 -13.77 -20.31
C GLY A 243 35.71 -14.51 -19.73
N GLU A 244 36.69 -14.91 -20.55
CA GLU A 244 37.88 -15.65 -20.09
C GLU A 244 39.07 -14.75 -19.69
N GLY A 245 38.95 -13.41 -19.80
CA GLY A 245 39.95 -12.45 -19.32
C GLY A 245 39.71 -12.01 -17.87
N GLU A 246 40.77 -11.63 -17.14
CA GLU A 246 40.64 -11.02 -15.81
C GLU A 246 39.69 -9.82 -15.89
N ILE A 247 38.53 -9.94 -15.23
CA ILE A 247 37.50 -8.91 -15.23
C ILE A 247 38.00 -7.74 -14.37
N GLU A 248 38.74 -6.81 -14.97
CA GLU A 248 38.84 -5.47 -14.41
C GLU A 248 37.42 -4.93 -14.31
N ARG A 249 37.05 -4.44 -13.12
CA ARG A 249 35.72 -3.91 -12.84
C ARG A 249 35.55 -2.61 -13.62
N VAL A 250 35.20 -2.70 -14.90
CA VAL A 250 34.77 -1.54 -15.67
C VAL A 250 33.47 -1.05 -15.03
N GLN A 251 33.59 0.02 -14.25
CA GLN A 251 32.45 0.69 -13.65
C GLN A 251 31.70 1.35 -14.80
N MET A 252 30.42 0.99 -14.99
CA MET A 252 29.58 1.65 -15.98
C MET A 252 29.44 3.11 -15.60
N ASP A 253 30.16 3.98 -16.29
CA ASP A 253 29.94 5.41 -16.20
C ASP A 253 28.68 5.77 -16.98
N LEU A 254 27.71 6.34 -16.28
CA LEU A 254 26.47 6.85 -16.87
C LEU A 254 26.44 8.38 -16.74
N THR A 255 27.57 9.06 -16.95
CA THR A 255 27.67 10.53 -16.91
C THR A 255 27.81 11.18 -18.29
N GLU A 256 27.66 10.44 -19.38
CA GLU A 256 27.73 11.01 -20.73
C GLU A 256 26.43 10.74 -21.49
N GLU A 257 25.59 11.77 -21.59
CA GLU A 257 25.15 12.42 -22.83
C GLU A 257 24.00 13.40 -22.52
N GLU A 258 24.14 14.63 -23.01
CA GLU A 258 23.17 15.75 -22.95
C GLU A 258 21.87 15.45 -23.72
#